data_AF-A0A1Q5CZF1-F1
#
_entry.id   AF-A0A1Q5CZF1-F1
#
_cell.length_a   1.000
_cell.length_b   1.000
_cell.length_c   1.000
_cell.angle_alpha   90.00
_cell.angle_beta   90.00
_cell.angle_gamma   90.00
#
_symmetry.space_group_name_H-M   'P 1'
#
loop_
_entity.id
_entity.type
_entity.pdbx_description
1 polymer ?
#
loop_
_entity_poly.entity_id
_entity_poly.type
_entity_poly.pdbx_seq_one_letter_code
_entity_poly.pdbx_strand_id
1 'polypeptide(L)'
;MPGLIPTDPDVLATAVADSLVVAVDADSRRSCLFYWENAQPWLRAVVDAVRSSEDEEIRTLGQSLLDSPADPRHHRALRSVLAARGADDPSVVPLFETAWAAECNNRLGYHLGDKYENGAESVSLDALRDLTPVAPPSGRTDAEIVVVIPFRDRDTGGMRLRNLMACLLSLADQSYPRDRYQIVVVETDDKPRWREVLEPHVDHHIFAPKPASFNKSWAVNVGVLNAPGRAEAICILDADVLADRDFIARNAARFERPGTSGHLTYRNMLSLSERATSKAIEQRLFRGEEQADPALLRGFELRRPPGCCLWVRRSAFDLISGMDERYEGWGGEDNDFAYRMDFNSAFDSYEDVLLHMAHPPASILQEDGELVNSHIPGLSWRPSEPIGAIDRFADEK
;
A
#
# COMPACT_ATOMS: atom_id res chain seq x y z
N MET A 1 16.35 32.30 -17.35
CA MET A 1 14.95 31.84 -17.24
C MET A 1 14.81 31.23 -15.86
N PRO A 2 13.80 31.58 -15.05
CA PRO A 2 13.58 30.86 -13.80
C PRO A 2 13.41 29.37 -14.13
N GLY A 3 14.17 28.51 -13.46
CA GLY A 3 14.15 27.07 -13.66
C GLY A 3 12.81 26.44 -13.26
N LEU A 4 12.59 25.17 -13.58
CA LEU A 4 11.38 24.41 -13.18
C LEU A 4 11.44 23.93 -11.70
N ILE A 5 12.28 24.56 -10.88
CA ILE A 5 12.44 24.25 -9.46
C ILE A 5 11.44 25.11 -8.67
N PRO A 6 10.76 24.56 -7.65
CA PRO A 6 9.90 25.33 -6.76
C PRO A 6 10.63 26.53 -6.16
N THR A 7 9.93 27.64 -5.97
CA THR A 7 10.45 28.84 -5.30
C THR A 7 10.06 28.89 -3.82
N ASP A 8 9.22 27.97 -3.38
CA ASP A 8 8.79 27.86 -1.99
C ASP A 8 9.88 27.17 -1.16
N PRO A 9 10.52 27.87 -0.20
CA PRO A 9 11.57 27.28 0.62
C PRO A 9 11.07 26.14 1.52
N ASP A 10 9.78 26.12 1.88
CA ASP A 10 9.21 25.02 2.68
C ASP A 10 9.18 23.71 1.89
N VAL A 11 8.86 23.77 0.59
CA VAL A 11 8.86 22.61 -0.30
C VAL A 11 10.27 22.05 -0.45
N LEU A 12 11.26 22.93 -0.68
CA LEU A 12 12.65 22.52 -0.85
C LEU A 12 13.29 22.01 0.45
N ALA A 13 13.01 22.66 1.58
CA ALA A 13 13.45 22.20 2.90
C ALA A 13 12.87 20.83 3.25
N THR A 14 11.60 20.59 2.91
CA THR A 14 10.95 19.28 3.10
C THR A 14 11.61 18.22 2.23
N ALA A 15 11.88 18.49 0.96
CA ALA A 15 12.59 17.56 0.06
C ALA A 15 13.95 17.11 0.61
N VAL A 16 14.72 18.03 1.23
CA VAL A 16 15.98 17.69 1.88
C VAL A 16 15.75 16.77 3.08
N ALA A 17 14.91 17.19 4.03
CA ALA A 17 14.69 16.45 5.28
C ALA A 17 14.09 15.06 5.03
N ASP A 18 13.14 14.96 4.10
CA ASP A 18 12.50 13.70 3.69
C ASP A 18 13.51 12.75 3.06
N SER A 19 14.34 13.25 2.12
CA SER A 19 15.39 12.45 1.48
C SER A 19 16.34 11.82 2.50
N LEU A 20 16.70 12.55 3.56
CA LEU A 20 17.56 12.02 4.63
C LEU A 20 16.87 10.87 5.37
N VAL A 21 15.59 11.02 5.73
CA VAL A 21 14.82 9.95 6.39
C VAL A 21 14.69 8.73 5.48
N VAL A 22 14.31 8.94 4.21
CA VAL A 22 14.14 7.86 3.22
C VAL A 22 15.45 7.08 3.02
N ALA A 23 16.60 7.75 3.09
CA ALA A 23 17.91 7.14 2.90
C ALA A 23 18.29 6.12 3.99
N VAL A 24 17.96 6.40 5.26
CA VAL A 24 18.50 5.62 6.40
C VAL A 24 17.44 4.91 7.24
N ASP A 25 16.17 5.30 7.17
CA ASP A 25 15.13 4.66 7.97
C ASP A 25 14.84 3.24 7.46
N ALA A 26 14.86 2.26 8.37
CA ALA A 26 14.59 0.87 8.03
C ALA A 26 13.16 0.66 7.47
N ASP A 27 12.19 1.45 7.94
CA ASP A 27 10.80 1.39 7.48
C ASP A 27 10.68 1.79 6.00
N SER A 28 11.54 2.71 5.54
CA SER A 28 11.64 3.15 4.13
C SER A 28 11.91 1.96 3.21
N ARG A 29 12.98 1.21 3.49
CA ARG A 29 13.36 0.02 2.72
C ARG A 29 12.30 -1.09 2.81
N ARG A 30 11.62 -1.22 3.95
CA ARG A 30 10.54 -2.21 4.13
C ARG A 30 9.28 -1.86 3.36
N SER A 31 8.97 -0.57 3.18
CA SER A 31 7.77 -0.11 2.48
C SER A 31 7.77 -0.52 1.01
N CYS A 32 8.92 -0.40 0.33
CA CYS A 32 9.12 -0.92 -1.02
C CYS A 32 10.61 -1.09 -1.32
N LEU A 33 11.10 -2.33 -1.24
CA LEU A 33 12.52 -2.64 -1.45
C LEU A 33 13.01 -2.18 -2.82
N PHE A 34 12.25 -2.44 -3.88
CA PHE A 34 12.64 -2.09 -5.25
C PHE A 34 12.75 -0.57 -5.48
N TYR A 35 11.79 0.21 -4.99
CA TYR A 35 11.87 1.68 -5.12
C TYR A 35 13.00 2.24 -4.26
N TRP A 36 13.23 1.68 -3.08
CA TRP A 36 14.32 2.11 -2.22
C TRP A 36 15.70 1.87 -2.84
N GLU A 37 15.94 0.70 -3.44
CA GLU A 37 17.21 0.40 -4.14
C GLU A 37 17.43 1.35 -5.33
N ASN A 38 16.41 1.60 -6.14
CA ASN A 38 16.48 2.52 -7.28
C ASN A 38 16.72 3.99 -6.86
N ALA A 39 16.26 4.36 -5.66
CA ALA A 39 16.43 5.70 -5.12
C ALA A 39 17.85 5.97 -4.59
N GLN A 40 18.63 4.92 -4.29
CA GLN A 40 19.91 5.04 -3.59
C GLN A 40 20.90 6.06 -4.17
N PRO A 41 21.13 6.13 -5.50
CA PRO A 41 22.06 7.11 -6.07
C PRO A 41 21.66 8.55 -5.75
N TRP A 42 20.36 8.85 -5.80
CA TRP A 42 19.81 10.17 -5.55
C TRP A 42 19.81 10.53 -4.07
N LEU A 43 19.39 9.60 -3.23
CA LEU A 43 19.36 9.77 -1.77
C LEU A 43 20.78 9.98 -1.21
N ARG A 44 21.77 9.21 -1.70
CA ARG A 44 23.18 9.38 -1.32
C ARG A 44 23.70 10.77 -1.67
N ALA A 45 23.34 11.29 -2.85
CA ALA A 45 23.75 12.64 -3.24
C ALA A 45 23.22 13.72 -2.28
N VAL A 46 21.97 13.60 -1.81
CA VAL A 46 21.41 14.53 -0.82
C VAL A 46 22.12 14.39 0.53
N VAL A 47 22.36 13.15 0.98
CA VAL A 47 23.09 12.89 2.24
C VAL A 47 24.49 13.48 2.21
N ASP A 48 25.22 13.29 1.11
CA ASP A 48 26.57 13.83 0.93
C ASP A 48 26.55 15.37 0.85
N ALA A 49 25.56 15.96 0.19
CA ALA A 49 25.37 17.41 0.14
C ALA A 49 25.12 18.00 1.53
N VAL A 50 24.28 17.37 2.36
CA VAL A 50 24.07 17.83 3.74
C VAL A 50 25.34 17.69 4.58
N ARG A 51 26.06 16.57 4.47
CA ARG A 51 27.31 16.34 5.22
C ARG A 51 28.44 17.28 4.83
N SER A 52 28.45 17.73 3.58
CA SER A 52 29.46 18.65 3.04
C SER A 52 29.04 20.12 3.03
N SER A 53 27.82 20.44 3.50
CA SER A 53 27.34 21.83 3.61
C SER A 53 28.35 22.70 4.36
N GLU A 54 28.58 23.95 3.93
CA GLU A 54 29.47 24.87 4.64
C GLU A 54 28.84 25.38 5.96
N ASP A 55 27.51 25.32 6.09
CA ASP A 55 26.79 25.71 7.29
C ASP A 55 26.84 24.60 8.37
N GLU A 56 27.45 24.93 9.52
CA GLU A 56 27.64 23.99 10.62
C GLU A 56 26.31 23.54 11.25
N GLU A 57 25.31 24.42 11.32
CA GLU A 57 24.00 24.11 11.88
C GLU A 57 23.28 23.08 11.00
N ILE A 58 23.32 23.25 9.68
CA ILE A 58 22.75 22.29 8.72
C ILE A 58 23.45 20.92 8.84
N ARG A 59 24.79 20.89 8.90
CA ARG A 59 25.54 19.64 9.07
C ARG A 59 25.15 18.91 10.35
N THR A 60 25.08 19.62 11.47
CA THR A 60 24.77 19.03 12.79
C THR A 60 23.34 18.53 12.89
N LEU A 61 22.36 19.31 12.41
CA LEU A 61 20.96 18.90 12.38
C LEU A 61 20.73 17.75 11.40
N GLY A 62 21.38 17.79 10.24
CA GLY A 62 21.40 16.69 9.27
C GLY A 62 21.92 15.39 9.87
N GLN A 63 23.05 15.43 10.58
CA GLN A 63 23.60 14.25 11.24
C GLN A 63 22.66 13.72 12.34
N SER A 64 22.05 14.61 13.13
CA SER A 64 21.06 14.22 14.15
C SER A 64 19.86 13.49 13.55
N LEU A 65 19.38 13.94 12.37
CA LEU A 65 18.31 13.27 11.64
C LEU A 65 18.75 11.90 11.10
N LEU A 66 19.96 11.80 10.55
CA LEU A 66 20.50 10.52 10.07
C LEU A 66 20.69 9.49 11.19
N ASP A 67 21.07 9.94 12.39
CA ASP A 67 21.28 9.06 13.54
C ASP A 67 19.95 8.60 14.19
N SER A 68 18.86 9.35 13.98
CA SER A 68 17.55 9.06 14.58
C SER A 68 16.40 9.49 13.64
N PRO A 69 16.22 8.80 12.50
CA PRO A 69 15.30 9.21 11.44
C PRO A 69 13.81 9.09 11.80
N ALA A 70 13.50 8.32 12.85
CA ALA A 70 12.14 8.17 13.37
C ALA A 70 11.76 9.23 14.43
N ASP A 71 12.69 10.11 14.84
CA ASP A 71 12.38 11.20 15.77
C ASP A 71 11.85 12.43 15.01
N PRO A 72 10.55 12.78 15.16
CA PRO A 72 9.97 13.90 14.43
C PRO A 72 10.62 15.25 14.77
N ARG A 73 11.27 15.37 15.94
CA ARG A 73 11.93 16.62 16.36
C ARG A 73 13.15 16.93 15.49
N HIS A 74 13.93 15.91 15.12
CA HIS A 74 15.11 16.13 14.27
C HIS A 74 14.72 16.53 12.85
N HIS A 75 13.66 15.92 12.30
CA HIS A 75 13.12 16.29 10.99
C HIS A 75 12.63 17.74 10.99
N ARG A 76 11.75 18.09 11.95
CA ARG A 76 11.20 19.44 12.09
C ARG A 76 12.29 20.49 12.30
N ALA A 77 13.33 20.18 13.09
CA ALA A 77 14.44 21.10 13.35
C ALA A 77 15.24 21.41 12.08
N LEU A 78 15.65 20.37 11.33
CA LEU A 78 16.37 20.56 10.07
C LEU A 78 15.53 21.31 9.04
N ARG A 79 14.27 20.88 8.84
CA ARG A 79 13.34 21.54 7.91
C ARG A 79 13.17 23.03 8.24
N SER A 80 12.96 23.36 9.52
CA SER A 80 12.75 24.75 9.97
C SER A 80 13.97 25.64 9.65
N VAL A 81 15.19 25.17 9.95
CA VAL A 81 16.42 25.92 9.65
C VAL A 81 16.60 26.12 8.15
N LEU A 82 16.36 25.09 7.35
CA LEU A 82 16.46 25.18 5.88
C LEU A 82 15.42 26.15 5.31
N ALA A 83 14.16 26.06 5.74
CA ALA A 83 13.09 26.93 5.26
C ALA A 83 13.36 28.41 5.56
N ALA A 84 14.02 28.71 6.68
CA ALA A 84 14.36 30.07 7.09
C ALA A 84 15.48 30.73 6.24
N ARG A 85 16.31 29.95 5.52
CA ARG A 85 17.38 30.49 4.66
C ARG A 85 16.86 31.13 3.37
N GLY A 86 15.63 30.81 2.96
CA GLY A 86 15.06 31.30 1.70
C GLY A 86 15.62 30.56 0.48
N ALA A 87 14.83 30.48 -0.59
CA ALA A 87 15.15 29.63 -1.75
C ALA A 87 16.40 30.08 -2.54
N ASP A 88 16.74 31.37 -2.48
CA ASP A 88 17.84 31.97 -3.25
C ASP A 88 19.15 32.12 -2.44
N ASP A 89 19.20 31.66 -1.18
CA ASP A 89 20.42 31.76 -0.36
C ASP A 89 21.52 30.84 -0.90
N PRO A 90 22.69 31.39 -1.30
CA PRO A 90 23.77 30.61 -1.89
C PRO A 90 24.26 29.44 -1.04
N SER A 91 24.07 29.49 0.29
CA SER A 91 24.46 28.42 1.21
C SER A 91 23.58 27.17 1.13
N VAL A 92 22.35 27.29 0.61
CA VAL A 92 21.38 26.19 0.52
C VAL A 92 20.94 25.87 -0.91
N VAL A 93 21.15 26.76 -1.88
CA VAL A 93 20.77 26.53 -3.28
C VAL A 93 21.28 25.17 -3.82
N PRO A 94 22.58 24.81 -3.69
CA PRO A 94 23.06 23.51 -4.21
C PRO A 94 22.38 22.31 -3.53
N LEU A 95 22.06 22.46 -2.23
CA LEU A 95 21.39 21.43 -1.45
C LEU A 95 19.92 21.27 -1.91
N PHE A 96 19.21 22.37 -2.12
CA PHE A 96 17.85 22.37 -2.64
C PHE A 96 17.76 21.82 -4.07
N GLU A 97 18.69 22.19 -4.95
CA GLU A 97 18.77 21.62 -6.30
C GLU A 97 19.00 20.11 -6.28
N THR A 98 19.90 19.64 -5.41
CA THR A 98 20.20 18.20 -5.24
C THR A 98 18.99 17.44 -4.70
N ALA A 99 18.32 17.97 -3.67
CA ALA A 99 17.12 17.36 -3.09
C ALA A 99 15.95 17.35 -4.07
N TRP A 100 15.73 18.42 -4.82
CA TRP A 100 14.69 18.46 -5.84
C TRP A 100 14.95 17.49 -6.99
N ALA A 101 16.22 17.33 -7.40
CA ALA A 101 16.60 16.30 -8.35
C ALA A 101 16.30 14.89 -7.80
N ALA A 102 16.53 14.63 -6.51
CA ALA A 102 16.16 13.37 -5.89
C ALA A 102 14.63 13.16 -5.91
N GLU A 103 13.85 14.18 -5.54
CA GLU A 103 12.39 14.15 -5.58
C GLU A 103 11.82 13.80 -6.96
N CYS A 104 12.41 14.34 -8.03
CA CYS A 104 11.98 14.10 -9.41
C CYS A 104 12.39 12.73 -9.97
N ASN A 105 13.40 12.08 -9.38
CA ASN A 105 13.93 10.80 -9.85
C ASN A 105 13.67 9.63 -8.89
N ASN A 106 12.94 9.88 -7.80
CA ASN A 106 12.60 8.90 -6.78
C ASN A 106 11.07 8.70 -6.69
N ARG A 107 10.65 7.45 -6.51
CA ARG A 107 9.25 7.06 -6.30
C ARG A 107 8.88 6.85 -4.83
N LEU A 108 9.81 7.08 -3.91
CA LEU A 108 9.65 6.87 -2.48
C LEU A 108 9.79 8.20 -1.74
N GLY A 109 8.69 8.70 -1.21
CA GLY A 109 8.64 9.89 -0.35
C GLY A 109 8.54 9.53 1.13
N TYR A 110 8.48 10.56 1.96
CA TYR A 110 8.22 10.44 3.39
C TYR A 110 7.01 11.30 3.76
N HIS A 111 6.21 10.82 4.71
CA HIS A 111 5.10 11.56 5.28
C HIS A 111 5.29 11.65 6.79
N LEU A 112 5.34 12.88 7.29
CA LEU A 112 5.30 13.17 8.71
C LEU A 112 4.20 14.19 8.99
N GLY A 113 3.11 13.72 9.60
CA GLY A 113 2.03 14.61 10.01
C GLY A 113 2.49 15.66 11.03
N ASP A 114 2.01 16.89 10.89
CA ASP A 114 2.41 18.02 11.74
C ASP A 114 2.09 17.82 13.22
N LYS A 115 1.11 16.95 13.54
CA LYS A 115 0.71 16.58 14.90
C LYS A 115 1.23 15.20 15.33
N TYR A 116 2.02 14.53 14.49
CA TYR A 116 2.54 13.20 14.80
C TYR A 116 3.50 13.27 15.99
N GLU A 117 3.29 12.39 16.97
CA GLU A 117 4.16 12.21 18.13
C GLU A 117 4.48 10.74 18.33
N ASN A 118 5.67 10.44 18.85
CA ASN A 118 6.11 9.07 19.13
C ASN A 118 5.46 8.54 20.42
N GLY A 119 4.18 8.15 20.36
CA GLY A 119 3.44 7.74 21.56
C GLY A 119 2.29 6.75 21.38
N ALA A 120 2.12 6.12 20.21
CA ALA A 120 1.04 5.16 20.01
C ALA A 120 1.34 3.81 20.69
N GLU A 121 0.40 3.32 21.50
CA GLU A 121 0.41 1.95 21.98
C GLU A 121 0.15 0.97 20.83
N SER A 122 0.74 -0.22 20.90
CA SER A 122 0.52 -1.25 19.88
C SER A 122 -0.86 -1.85 20.01
N VAL A 123 -1.63 -1.88 18.93
CA VAL A 123 -2.89 -2.61 18.87
C VAL A 123 -2.60 -4.09 18.61
N SER A 124 -3.08 -4.97 19.50
CA SER A 124 -2.90 -6.42 19.38
C SER A 124 -4.02 -7.09 18.57
N LEU A 125 -3.79 -8.32 18.11
CA LEU A 125 -4.83 -9.15 17.47
C LEU A 125 -5.99 -9.43 18.42
N ASP A 126 -5.71 -9.71 19.69
CA ASP A 126 -6.76 -10.02 20.67
C ASP A 126 -7.66 -8.81 20.92
N ALA A 127 -7.10 -7.59 20.98
CA ALA A 127 -7.89 -6.37 21.08
C ALA A 127 -8.85 -6.18 19.89
N LEU A 128 -8.45 -6.60 18.68
CA LEU A 128 -9.31 -6.56 17.50
C LEU A 128 -10.38 -7.67 17.52
N ARG A 129 -10.08 -8.84 18.07
CA ARG A 129 -11.05 -9.95 18.21
C ARG A 129 -12.17 -9.62 19.18
N ASP A 130 -11.92 -8.75 20.16
CA ASP A 130 -12.92 -8.28 21.10
C ASP A 130 -13.89 -7.26 20.46
N LEU A 131 -13.55 -6.71 19.29
CA LEU A 131 -14.44 -5.83 18.54
C LEU A 131 -15.49 -6.62 17.78
N THR A 132 -16.74 -6.20 17.89
CA THR A 132 -17.83 -6.73 17.06
C THR A 132 -17.93 -5.91 15.76
N PRO A 133 -18.04 -6.54 14.58
CA PRO A 133 -18.30 -5.83 13.33
C PRO A 133 -19.55 -4.94 13.46
N VAL A 134 -19.48 -3.70 12.96
CA VAL A 134 -20.62 -2.78 12.96
C VAL A 134 -21.78 -3.33 12.15
N ALA A 135 -21.50 -3.93 10.99
CA ALA A 135 -22.45 -4.70 10.20
C ALA A 135 -21.94 -6.14 10.02
N PRO A 136 -22.76 -7.17 10.28
CA PRO A 136 -22.36 -8.55 10.05
C PRO A 136 -22.24 -8.85 8.55
N PRO A 137 -21.64 -10.00 8.17
CA PRO A 137 -21.71 -10.51 6.81
C PRO A 137 -23.14 -10.51 6.26
N SER A 138 -23.29 -10.12 5.00
CA SER A 138 -24.61 -10.05 4.35
C SER A 138 -25.20 -11.44 4.12
N GLY A 139 -24.33 -12.42 3.84
CA GLY A 139 -24.72 -13.76 3.40
C GLY A 139 -25.45 -13.80 2.05
N ARG A 140 -25.62 -12.64 1.38
CA ARG A 140 -26.25 -12.56 0.06
C ARG A 140 -25.27 -13.00 -1.00
N THR A 141 -25.76 -13.72 -2.00
CA THR A 141 -24.95 -14.16 -3.14
C THR A 141 -25.09 -13.24 -4.36
N ASP A 142 -26.03 -12.30 -4.37
CA ASP A 142 -26.35 -11.43 -5.51
C ASP A 142 -25.86 -9.98 -5.35
N ALA A 143 -24.83 -9.79 -4.52
CA ALA A 143 -24.19 -8.49 -4.37
C ALA A 143 -23.57 -8.01 -5.69
N GLU A 144 -23.66 -6.71 -5.95
CA GLU A 144 -23.12 -6.08 -7.16
C GLU A 144 -21.61 -5.84 -7.08
N ILE A 145 -21.04 -5.82 -5.87
CA ILE A 145 -19.61 -5.66 -5.61
C ILE A 145 -19.09 -6.90 -4.89
N VAL A 146 -17.92 -7.39 -5.31
CA VAL A 146 -17.14 -8.36 -4.54
C VAL A 146 -15.79 -7.77 -4.18
N VAL A 147 -15.48 -7.74 -2.88
CA VAL A 147 -14.15 -7.41 -2.35
C VAL A 147 -13.39 -8.71 -2.17
N VAL A 148 -12.31 -8.90 -2.92
CA VAL A 148 -11.48 -10.11 -2.86
C VAL A 148 -10.15 -9.78 -2.20
N ILE A 149 -9.88 -10.48 -1.11
CA ILE A 149 -8.68 -10.28 -0.29
C ILE A 149 -7.85 -11.57 -0.30
N PRO A 150 -6.73 -11.62 -1.04
CA PRO A 150 -5.81 -12.74 -1.00
C PRO A 150 -5.01 -12.71 0.30
N PHE A 151 -4.89 -13.84 0.99
CA PHE A 151 -4.34 -13.89 2.34
C PHE A 151 -3.45 -15.11 2.59
N ARG A 152 -2.37 -14.86 3.33
CA ARG A 152 -1.54 -15.90 3.95
C ARG A 152 -0.87 -15.33 5.20
N ASP A 153 -0.89 -16.10 6.28
CA ASP A 153 -0.09 -15.82 7.48
C ASP A 153 0.43 -17.13 8.09
N ARG A 154 1.62 -17.54 7.63
CA ARG A 154 2.32 -18.74 8.09
C ARG A 154 3.34 -18.43 9.17
N ASP A 155 4.20 -17.45 8.91
CA ASP A 155 5.45 -17.23 9.65
C ASP A 155 5.56 -15.83 10.28
N THR A 156 4.46 -15.08 10.38
CA THR A 156 4.49 -13.71 10.93
C THR A 156 4.02 -13.59 12.37
N GLY A 157 3.73 -14.72 13.03
CA GLY A 157 3.23 -14.74 14.41
C GLY A 157 1.86 -14.09 14.57
N GLY A 158 1.03 -14.06 13.52
CA GLY A 158 -0.29 -13.45 13.54
C GLY A 158 -0.32 -11.97 13.14
N MET A 159 0.81 -11.36 12.76
CA MET A 159 0.86 -9.94 12.40
C MET A 159 0.07 -9.64 11.13
N ARG A 160 0.12 -10.51 10.12
CA ARG A 160 -0.71 -10.36 8.92
C ARG A 160 -2.18 -10.61 9.23
N LEU A 161 -2.51 -11.58 10.08
CA LEU A 161 -3.88 -11.77 10.55
C LEU A 161 -4.39 -10.53 11.30
N ARG A 162 -3.58 -9.88 12.14
CA ARG A 162 -3.96 -8.62 12.82
C ARG A 162 -4.39 -7.57 11.80
N ASN A 163 -3.58 -7.35 10.77
CA ASN A 163 -3.88 -6.37 9.74
C ASN A 163 -5.15 -6.77 8.96
N LEU A 164 -5.31 -8.05 8.62
CA LEU A 164 -6.54 -8.53 7.98
C LEU A 164 -7.78 -8.27 8.85
N MET A 165 -7.70 -8.54 10.16
CA MET A 165 -8.80 -8.25 11.08
C MET A 165 -9.16 -6.76 11.10
N ALA A 166 -8.17 -5.87 11.12
CA ALA A 166 -8.42 -4.43 11.04
C ALA A 166 -9.05 -4.02 9.68
N CYS A 167 -8.58 -4.60 8.58
CA CYS A 167 -9.14 -4.42 7.24
C CYS A 167 -10.62 -4.84 7.21
N LEU A 168 -10.93 -6.07 7.65
CA LEU A 168 -12.30 -6.61 7.66
C LEU A 168 -13.24 -5.80 8.54
N LEU A 169 -12.80 -5.39 9.73
CA LEU A 169 -13.59 -4.52 10.62
C LEU A 169 -13.85 -3.15 9.99
N SER A 170 -12.88 -2.57 9.27
CA SER A 170 -13.08 -1.32 8.54
C SER A 170 -14.05 -1.47 7.36
N LEU A 171 -14.05 -2.63 6.69
CA LEU A 171 -15.01 -2.95 5.61
C LEU A 171 -16.41 -3.28 6.14
N ALA A 172 -16.55 -3.63 7.42
CA ALA A 172 -17.86 -3.78 8.07
C ALA A 172 -18.46 -2.42 8.50
N ASP A 173 -17.63 -1.40 8.72
CA ASP A 173 -18.02 -0.01 9.00
C ASP A 173 -17.98 0.84 7.73
N GLN A 174 -18.88 0.56 6.78
CA GLN A 174 -19.00 1.30 5.52
C GLN A 174 -20.35 2.02 5.43
N SER A 175 -20.36 3.20 4.79
CA SER A 175 -21.60 3.93 4.47
C SER A 175 -22.37 3.31 3.31
N TYR A 176 -21.74 2.41 2.55
CA TYR A 176 -22.40 1.65 1.50
C TYR A 176 -23.27 0.54 2.08
N PRO A 177 -24.47 0.27 1.54
CA PRO A 177 -25.34 -0.79 2.06
C PRO A 177 -24.64 -2.15 2.08
N ARG A 178 -24.57 -2.77 3.27
CA ARG A 178 -23.83 -4.02 3.49
C ARG A 178 -24.31 -5.18 2.62
N ASP A 179 -25.57 -5.15 2.20
CA ASP A 179 -26.21 -6.15 1.35
C ASP A 179 -25.92 -5.98 -0.15
N ARG A 180 -25.20 -4.92 -0.55
CA ARG A 180 -24.78 -4.66 -1.93
C ARG A 180 -23.33 -5.03 -2.23
N TYR A 181 -22.55 -5.46 -1.23
CA TYR A 181 -21.20 -5.96 -1.45
C TYR A 181 -20.92 -7.22 -0.63
N GLN A 182 -20.04 -8.05 -1.16
CA GLN A 182 -19.49 -9.22 -0.46
C GLN A 182 -18.02 -9.02 -0.12
N ILE A 183 -17.57 -9.65 0.95
CA ILE A 183 -16.16 -9.76 1.32
C ILE A 183 -15.77 -11.24 1.22
N VAL A 184 -14.79 -11.50 0.37
CA VAL A 184 -14.25 -12.84 0.09
C VAL A 184 -12.78 -12.85 0.48
N VAL A 185 -12.43 -13.66 1.47
CA VAL A 185 -11.04 -13.90 1.83
C VAL A 185 -10.59 -15.24 1.23
N VAL A 186 -9.52 -15.20 0.46
CA VAL A 186 -8.88 -16.39 -0.09
C VAL A 186 -7.61 -16.69 0.70
N GLU A 187 -7.71 -17.63 1.63
CA GLU A 187 -6.57 -18.11 2.40
C GLU A 187 -5.81 -19.14 1.57
N THR A 188 -4.54 -18.88 1.29
CA THR A 188 -3.66 -19.83 0.61
C THR A 188 -2.55 -20.28 1.54
N ASP A 189 -2.43 -21.58 1.74
CA ASP A 189 -1.37 -22.19 2.54
C ASP A 189 -1.31 -23.71 2.31
N ASP A 190 -0.49 -24.44 3.05
CA ASP A 190 -0.49 -25.90 3.11
C ASP A 190 -1.73 -26.47 3.83
N LYS A 191 -2.29 -25.72 4.78
CA LYS A 191 -3.51 -26.05 5.52
C LYS A 191 -4.24 -24.77 5.96
N PRO A 192 -5.57 -24.79 6.15
CA PRO A 192 -6.26 -23.65 6.73
C PRO A 192 -5.80 -23.43 8.17
N ARG A 193 -5.47 -22.19 8.52
CA ARG A 193 -4.99 -21.79 9.85
C ARG A 193 -5.95 -20.86 10.54
N TRP A 194 -6.61 -20.00 9.77
CA TRP A 194 -7.33 -18.85 10.32
C TRP A 194 -8.84 -18.86 10.04
N ARG A 195 -9.36 -19.93 9.43
CA ARG A 195 -10.78 -20.11 9.11
C ARG A 195 -11.72 -19.69 10.25
N GLU A 196 -11.56 -20.27 11.44
CA GLU A 196 -12.46 -20.00 12.59
C GLU A 196 -12.47 -18.53 13.02
N VAL A 197 -11.36 -17.81 12.82
CA VAL A 197 -11.24 -16.39 13.15
C VAL A 197 -11.89 -15.52 12.07
N LEU A 198 -11.77 -15.95 10.80
CA LEU A 198 -12.17 -15.16 9.63
C LEU A 198 -13.65 -15.32 9.28
N GLU A 199 -14.22 -16.52 9.38
CA GLU A 199 -15.61 -16.82 8.99
C GLU A 199 -16.66 -15.86 9.61
N PRO A 200 -16.55 -15.39 10.86
CA PRO A 200 -17.50 -14.42 11.42
C PRO A 200 -17.45 -13.02 10.76
N HIS A 201 -16.40 -12.71 9.99
CA HIS A 201 -16.09 -11.36 9.49
C HIS A 201 -16.22 -11.23 7.97
N VAL A 202 -16.47 -12.34 7.26
CA VAL A 202 -16.49 -12.40 5.79
C VAL A 202 -17.79 -13.05 5.31
N ASP A 203 -18.21 -12.73 4.09
CA ASP A 203 -19.32 -13.48 3.46
C ASP A 203 -18.82 -14.87 3.03
N HIS A 204 -17.58 -14.94 2.53
CA HIS A 204 -16.99 -16.18 2.06
C HIS A 204 -15.51 -16.31 2.46
N HIS A 205 -15.18 -17.40 3.14
CA HIS A 205 -13.81 -17.88 3.30
C HIS A 205 -13.57 -19.00 2.29
N ILE A 206 -12.54 -18.85 1.46
CA ILE A 206 -12.11 -19.86 0.51
C ILE A 206 -10.68 -20.28 0.88
N PHE A 207 -10.48 -21.56 1.15
CA PHE A 207 -9.14 -22.12 1.31
C PHE A 207 -8.68 -22.70 -0.03
N ALA A 208 -7.54 -22.20 -0.55
CA ALA A 208 -6.93 -22.69 -1.77
C ALA A 208 -5.51 -23.24 -1.45
N PRO A 209 -5.29 -24.56 -1.50
CA PRO A 209 -4.02 -25.16 -1.09
C PRO A 209 -2.87 -24.74 -2.00
N LYS A 210 -1.83 -24.15 -1.40
CA LYS A 210 -0.56 -23.83 -2.07
C LYS A 210 0.59 -23.87 -1.05
N PRO A 211 1.22 -25.05 -0.84
CA PRO A 211 2.31 -25.21 0.13
C PRO A 211 3.55 -24.38 -0.21
N ALA A 212 3.82 -24.17 -1.50
CA ALA A 212 4.93 -23.39 -2.04
C ALA A 212 4.76 -21.88 -1.78
N SER A 213 5.44 -21.03 -2.56
CA SER A 213 5.39 -19.56 -2.44
C SER A 213 3.95 -19.00 -2.51
N PHE A 214 3.74 -17.79 -1.99
CA PHE A 214 2.43 -17.14 -2.11
C PHE A 214 2.22 -16.70 -3.57
N ASN A 215 1.00 -16.81 -4.10
CA ASN A 215 0.68 -16.33 -5.45
C ASN A 215 -0.60 -15.49 -5.38
N LYS A 216 -0.41 -14.17 -5.33
CA LYS A 216 -1.47 -13.17 -5.22
C LYS A 216 -2.44 -13.26 -6.40
N SER A 217 -1.91 -13.27 -7.62
CA SER A 217 -2.71 -13.30 -8.85
C SER A 217 -3.70 -14.46 -8.88
N TRP A 218 -3.21 -15.66 -8.58
CA TRP A 218 -4.04 -16.86 -8.52
C TRP A 218 -5.06 -16.79 -7.39
N ALA A 219 -4.67 -16.36 -6.19
CA ALA A 219 -5.61 -16.21 -5.07
C ALA A 219 -6.74 -15.22 -5.41
N VAL A 220 -6.43 -14.12 -6.08
CA VAL A 220 -7.44 -13.17 -6.57
C VAL A 220 -8.36 -13.83 -7.59
N ASN A 221 -7.81 -14.50 -8.61
CA ASN A 221 -8.62 -15.21 -9.60
C ASN A 221 -9.53 -16.26 -8.95
N VAL A 222 -9.02 -17.04 -7.98
CA VAL A 222 -9.81 -17.99 -7.19
C VAL A 222 -10.97 -17.29 -6.51
N GLY A 223 -10.72 -16.18 -5.81
CA GLY A 223 -11.75 -15.45 -5.09
C GLY A 223 -12.83 -14.91 -6.01
N VAL A 224 -12.44 -14.30 -7.13
CA VAL A 224 -13.38 -13.73 -8.08
C VAL A 224 -14.22 -14.81 -8.78
N LEU A 225 -13.63 -15.97 -9.11
CA LEU A 225 -14.29 -17.01 -9.92
C LEU A 225 -15.08 -18.03 -9.11
N ASN A 226 -14.76 -18.19 -7.83
CA ASN A 226 -15.41 -19.18 -6.96
C ASN A 226 -16.29 -18.54 -5.88
N ALA A 227 -16.29 -17.20 -5.75
CA ALA A 227 -17.29 -16.51 -4.95
C ALA A 227 -18.70 -16.74 -5.52
N PRO A 228 -19.70 -17.00 -4.66
CA PRO A 228 -21.09 -17.12 -5.09
C PRO A 228 -21.62 -15.88 -5.81
N GLY A 229 -22.37 -16.11 -6.88
CA GLY A 229 -22.99 -15.05 -7.67
C GLY A 229 -22.11 -14.51 -8.78
N ARG A 230 -22.47 -13.33 -9.27
CA ARG A 230 -21.72 -12.64 -10.32
C ARG A 230 -21.81 -11.13 -10.09
N ALA A 231 -20.89 -10.63 -9.29
CA ALA A 231 -20.73 -9.20 -9.05
C ALA A 231 -20.47 -8.45 -10.38
N GLU A 232 -20.96 -7.21 -10.45
CA GLU A 232 -20.71 -6.29 -11.55
C GLU A 232 -19.33 -5.65 -11.45
N ALA A 233 -18.89 -5.36 -10.22
CA ALA A 233 -17.60 -4.78 -9.91
C ALA A 233 -16.80 -5.65 -8.92
N ILE A 234 -15.48 -5.64 -9.08
CA ILE A 234 -14.52 -6.35 -8.24
C ILE A 234 -13.62 -5.30 -7.60
N CYS A 235 -13.44 -5.38 -6.29
CA CYS A 235 -12.39 -4.71 -5.55
C CYS A 235 -11.32 -5.75 -5.19
N ILE A 236 -10.16 -5.69 -5.83
CA ILE A 236 -8.98 -6.44 -5.41
C ILE A 236 -8.32 -5.62 -4.30
N LEU A 237 -8.21 -6.19 -3.09
CA LEU A 237 -7.76 -5.46 -1.91
C LEU A 237 -6.74 -6.27 -1.12
N ASP A 238 -5.58 -5.70 -0.82
CA ASP A 238 -4.60 -6.34 0.04
C ASP A 238 -5.06 -6.34 1.50
N ALA A 239 -4.62 -7.35 2.26
CA ALA A 239 -5.08 -7.62 3.63
C ALA A 239 -4.66 -6.55 4.66
N ASP A 240 -3.79 -5.64 4.28
CA ASP A 240 -3.20 -4.58 5.09
C ASP A 240 -3.69 -3.18 4.72
N VAL A 241 -4.77 -3.06 3.95
CA VAL A 241 -5.44 -1.78 3.75
C VAL A 241 -6.37 -1.46 4.93
N LEU A 242 -6.26 -0.24 5.48
CA LEU A 242 -7.24 0.28 6.44
C LEU A 242 -8.18 1.26 5.74
N ALA A 243 -9.42 0.84 5.50
CA ALA A 243 -10.39 1.64 4.76
C ALA A 243 -11.07 2.72 5.63
N ASP A 244 -11.30 3.89 5.05
CA ASP A 244 -12.23 4.88 5.63
C ASP A 244 -13.70 4.46 5.40
N ARG A 245 -14.63 5.09 6.11
CA ARG A 245 -16.07 4.73 6.11
C ARG A 245 -16.73 4.84 4.73
N ASP A 246 -16.26 5.71 3.86
CA ASP A 246 -16.88 5.94 2.56
C ASP A 246 -16.14 5.21 1.42
N PHE A 247 -15.15 4.38 1.73
CA PHE A 247 -14.32 3.69 0.74
C PHE A 247 -15.15 2.93 -0.31
N ILE A 248 -16.08 2.05 0.10
CA ILE A 248 -16.90 1.29 -0.86
C ILE A 248 -17.83 2.23 -1.64
N ALA A 249 -18.49 3.17 -0.96
CA ALA A 249 -19.46 4.07 -1.58
C ALA A 249 -18.83 4.98 -2.64
N ARG A 250 -17.69 5.59 -2.32
CA ARG A 250 -16.95 6.44 -3.27
C ARG A 250 -16.49 5.66 -4.49
N ASN A 251 -16.06 4.42 -4.31
CA ASN A 251 -15.56 3.60 -5.41
C ASN A 251 -16.67 3.00 -6.28
N ALA A 252 -17.79 2.60 -5.69
CA ALA A 252 -18.98 2.17 -6.43
C ALA A 252 -19.48 3.29 -7.36
N ALA A 253 -19.59 4.52 -6.83
CA ALA A 253 -20.07 5.68 -7.58
C ALA A 253 -19.19 6.04 -8.80
N ARG A 254 -17.91 5.66 -8.81
CA ARG A 254 -17.01 5.89 -9.96
C ARG A 254 -17.45 5.10 -11.19
N PHE A 255 -18.02 3.90 -11.02
CA PHE A 255 -18.51 3.08 -12.12
C PHE A 255 -19.77 3.62 -12.80
N GLU A 256 -20.48 4.56 -12.17
CA GLU A 256 -21.63 5.24 -12.77
C GLU A 256 -21.22 6.25 -13.85
N ARG A 257 -19.92 6.57 -13.95
CA ARG A 257 -19.39 7.49 -14.95
C ARG A 257 -19.22 6.78 -16.31
N PRO A 258 -19.61 7.41 -17.43
CA PRO A 258 -19.36 6.86 -18.75
C PRO A 258 -17.87 6.59 -18.96
N GLY A 259 -17.55 5.39 -19.45
CA GLY A 259 -16.18 5.02 -19.77
C GLY A 259 -15.34 4.54 -18.59
N THR A 260 -15.89 4.32 -17.38
CA THR A 260 -15.10 3.74 -16.28
C THR A 260 -15.18 2.21 -16.30
N SER A 261 -14.08 1.56 -16.70
CA SER A 261 -13.92 0.09 -16.67
C SER A 261 -13.11 -0.40 -15.48
N GLY A 262 -12.23 0.43 -14.94
CA GLY A 262 -11.55 0.19 -13.67
C GLY A 262 -10.76 1.40 -13.22
N HIS A 263 -10.26 1.37 -12.00
CA HIS A 263 -9.46 2.45 -11.44
C HIS A 263 -8.59 2.01 -10.26
N LEU A 264 -7.50 2.73 -10.06
CA LEU A 264 -6.79 2.84 -8.78
C LEU A 264 -7.47 3.92 -7.93
N THR A 265 -7.66 3.65 -6.64
CA THR A 265 -8.32 4.60 -5.73
C THR A 265 -7.42 5.79 -5.38
N TYR A 266 -6.11 5.62 -5.56
CA TYR A 266 -5.09 6.54 -5.11
C TYR A 266 -4.03 6.74 -6.19
N ARG A 267 -3.30 7.86 -6.06
CA ARG A 267 -2.13 8.17 -6.88
C ARG A 267 -0.87 7.85 -6.11
N ASN A 268 -0.89 8.09 -4.81
CA ASN A 268 0.18 7.73 -3.90
C ASN A 268 -0.40 6.90 -2.75
N MET A 269 0.39 5.95 -2.26
CA MET A 269 0.02 5.10 -1.13
C MET A 269 0.86 5.48 0.07
N LEU A 270 0.25 5.59 1.24
CA LEU A 270 0.95 5.85 2.48
C LEU A 270 1.19 4.52 3.23
N SER A 271 2.42 4.00 3.12
CA SER A 271 2.89 2.83 3.86
C SER A 271 3.28 3.26 5.27
N LEU A 272 2.43 2.94 6.24
CA LEU A 272 2.56 3.40 7.62
C LEU A 272 3.72 2.69 8.34
N SER A 273 4.30 3.39 9.32
CA SER A 273 5.10 2.75 10.37
C SER A 273 4.20 1.93 11.31
N GLU A 274 4.78 1.03 12.12
CA GLU A 274 3.99 0.19 13.04
C GLU A 274 3.22 1.02 14.09
N ARG A 275 3.84 2.10 14.58
CA ARG A 275 3.18 3.03 15.51
C ARG A 275 2.04 3.78 14.85
N ALA A 276 2.26 4.30 13.64
CA ALA A 276 1.21 4.99 12.89
C ALA A 276 0.08 4.03 12.47
N THR A 277 0.39 2.77 12.18
CA THR A 277 -0.60 1.72 11.94
C THR A 277 -1.50 1.53 13.15
N SER A 278 -0.91 1.34 14.34
CA SER A 278 -1.68 1.21 15.57
C SER A 278 -2.51 2.46 15.87
N LYS A 279 -1.97 3.65 15.58
CA LYS A 279 -2.70 4.92 15.72
C LYS A 279 -3.90 5.01 14.78
N ALA A 280 -3.72 4.65 13.51
CA ALA A 280 -4.78 4.68 12.52
C ALA A 280 -5.89 3.67 12.85
N ILE A 281 -5.51 2.47 13.30
CA ILE A 281 -6.44 1.45 13.80
C ILE A 281 -7.22 1.96 15.02
N GLU A 282 -6.55 2.60 15.98
CA GLU A 282 -7.19 3.21 17.15
C GLU A 282 -8.28 4.21 16.72
N GLN A 283 -7.94 5.14 15.82
CA GLN A 283 -8.88 6.14 15.30
C GLN A 283 -10.07 5.50 14.58
N ARG A 284 -9.81 4.59 13.65
CA ARG A 284 -10.88 3.97 12.84
C ARG A 284 -11.77 3.05 13.66
N LEU A 285 -11.18 2.10 14.39
CA LEU A 285 -11.92 0.95 14.91
C LEU A 285 -12.32 1.11 16.38
N PHE A 286 -11.49 1.77 17.20
CA PHE A 286 -11.76 1.92 18.63
C PHE A 286 -12.51 3.23 18.94
N ARG A 287 -12.21 4.29 18.20
CA ARG A 287 -12.89 5.60 18.34
C ARG A 287 -14.05 5.79 17.36
N GLY A 288 -14.13 4.97 16.31
CA GLY A 288 -15.20 5.05 15.30
C GLY A 288 -15.13 6.30 14.41
N GLU A 289 -13.95 6.91 14.27
CA GLU A 289 -13.73 8.07 13.40
C GLU A 289 -13.87 7.65 11.93
N GLU A 290 -14.44 8.49 11.06
CA GLU A 290 -14.71 8.13 9.66
C GLU A 290 -13.45 7.79 8.86
N GLN A 291 -12.35 8.47 9.14
CA GLN A 291 -11.03 8.29 8.55
C GLN A 291 -9.96 8.54 9.61
N ALA A 292 -8.78 7.92 9.48
CA ALA A 292 -7.63 8.30 10.30
C ALA A 292 -7.07 9.64 9.80
N ASP A 293 -6.61 10.51 10.72
CA ASP A 293 -6.11 11.85 10.38
C ASP A 293 -4.64 11.77 9.94
N PRO A 294 -4.30 12.05 8.66
CA PRO A 294 -2.91 12.01 8.20
C PRO A 294 -1.97 12.93 8.98
N ALA A 295 -2.48 13.99 9.61
CA ALA A 295 -1.67 14.88 10.46
C ALA A 295 -1.15 14.18 11.72
N LEU A 296 -1.73 13.04 12.12
CA LEU A 296 -1.32 12.20 13.24
C LEU A 296 -0.53 10.96 12.82
N LEU A 297 -0.20 10.82 11.53
CA LEU A 297 0.43 9.62 10.98
C LEU A 297 1.85 9.90 10.48
N ARG A 298 2.62 8.81 10.42
CA ARG A 298 3.96 8.76 9.88
C ARG A 298 4.09 7.53 8.98
N GLY A 299 4.64 7.71 7.79
CA GLY A 299 4.89 6.62 6.86
C GLY A 299 5.75 7.04 5.69
N PHE A 300 5.82 6.15 4.70
CA PHE A 300 6.55 6.35 3.46
C PHE A 300 5.54 6.38 2.32
N GLU A 301 5.68 7.39 1.48
CA GLU A 301 4.78 7.59 0.36
C GLU A 301 5.33 6.86 -0.86
N LEU A 302 4.63 5.80 -1.28
CA LEU A 302 4.90 5.17 -2.56
C LEU A 302 4.21 5.98 -3.63
N ARG A 303 4.98 6.53 -4.57
CA ARG A 303 4.46 7.37 -5.66
C ARG A 303 4.06 6.52 -6.85
N ARG A 304 2.76 6.53 -7.16
CA ARG A 304 2.12 5.81 -8.28
C ARG A 304 2.30 4.29 -8.26
N PRO A 305 2.39 3.59 -7.10
CA PRO A 305 2.59 2.16 -7.11
C PRO A 305 1.36 1.49 -7.75
N PRO A 306 1.55 0.54 -8.66
CA PRO A 306 0.44 -0.26 -9.14
C PRO A 306 0.09 -1.29 -8.07
N GLY A 307 -1.20 -1.51 -7.83
CA GLY A 307 -1.65 -2.61 -6.97
C GLY A 307 -2.38 -2.19 -5.73
N CYS A 308 -2.29 -3.03 -4.69
CA CYS A 308 -2.87 -2.91 -3.35
C CYS A 308 -4.39 -2.73 -3.24
N CYS A 309 -4.96 -1.80 -4.00
CA CYS A 309 -6.39 -1.60 -4.12
C CYS A 309 -6.73 -1.23 -5.57
N LEU A 310 -7.36 -2.17 -6.28
CA LEU A 310 -7.80 -2.02 -7.65
C LEU A 310 -9.29 -2.29 -7.73
N TRP A 311 -10.03 -1.41 -8.42
CA TRP A 311 -11.43 -1.64 -8.72
C TRP A 311 -11.59 -1.87 -10.21
N VAL A 312 -12.32 -2.90 -10.61
CA VAL A 312 -12.57 -3.20 -12.03
C VAL A 312 -13.98 -3.72 -12.25
N ARG A 313 -14.55 -3.43 -13.41
CA ARG A 313 -15.75 -4.12 -13.89
C ARG A 313 -15.41 -5.58 -14.12
N ARG A 314 -16.33 -6.47 -13.74
CA ARG A 314 -16.21 -7.90 -13.98
C ARG A 314 -15.95 -8.22 -15.45
N SER A 315 -16.61 -7.50 -16.37
CA SER A 315 -16.40 -7.65 -17.81
C SER A 315 -14.98 -7.29 -18.26
N ALA A 316 -14.34 -6.28 -17.65
CA ALA A 316 -12.98 -5.89 -17.99
C ALA A 316 -11.96 -6.90 -17.43
N PHE A 317 -12.20 -7.41 -16.21
CA PHE A 317 -11.41 -8.50 -15.65
C PHE A 317 -11.46 -9.76 -16.53
N ASP A 318 -12.66 -10.14 -17.00
CA ASP A 318 -12.86 -11.27 -17.90
C ASP A 318 -12.15 -11.05 -19.26
N LEU A 319 -12.24 -9.82 -19.81
CA LEU A 319 -11.62 -9.45 -21.09
C LEU A 319 -10.09 -9.68 -21.09
N ILE A 320 -9.42 -9.36 -19.98
CA ILE A 320 -7.96 -9.51 -19.86
C ILE A 320 -7.55 -10.86 -19.26
N SER A 321 -8.50 -11.79 -19.07
CA SER A 321 -8.28 -13.10 -18.46
C SER A 321 -7.70 -13.03 -17.04
N GLY A 322 -8.22 -12.12 -16.21
CA GLY A 322 -7.85 -11.99 -14.80
C GLY A 322 -6.40 -11.57 -14.55
N MET A 323 -5.87 -11.91 -13.38
CA MET A 323 -4.46 -11.72 -13.04
C MET A 323 -3.59 -12.86 -13.57
N ASP A 324 -2.31 -12.58 -13.84
CA ASP A 324 -1.38 -13.56 -14.38
C ASP A 324 -0.88 -14.51 -13.28
N GLU A 325 -1.31 -15.77 -13.36
CA GLU A 325 -1.03 -16.79 -12.33
C GLU A 325 0.40 -17.33 -12.37
N ARG A 326 1.25 -16.87 -13.30
CA ARG A 326 2.66 -17.26 -13.35
C ARG A 326 3.52 -16.54 -12.32
N TYR A 327 3.05 -15.40 -11.80
CA TYR A 327 3.77 -14.63 -10.79
C TYR A 327 3.80 -15.37 -9.45
N GLU A 328 4.98 -15.48 -8.85
CA GLU A 328 5.18 -16.12 -7.55
C GLU A 328 5.80 -15.14 -6.55
N GLY A 329 5.44 -15.27 -5.28
CA GLY A 329 5.81 -14.32 -4.24
C GLY A 329 5.19 -12.94 -4.48
N TRP A 330 6.01 -11.90 -4.37
CA TRP A 330 5.60 -10.50 -4.48
C TRP A 330 6.44 -9.78 -5.53
N GLY A 331 5.78 -9.08 -6.47
CA GLY A 331 6.42 -8.16 -7.39
C GLY A 331 6.09 -8.44 -8.85
N GLY A 332 5.67 -7.40 -9.56
CA GLY A 332 5.44 -7.37 -11.00
C GLY A 332 3.99 -7.67 -11.42
N GLU A 333 3.25 -8.43 -10.63
CA GLU A 333 1.88 -8.88 -10.94
C GLU A 333 0.89 -7.72 -11.06
N ASP A 334 0.97 -6.75 -10.14
CA ASP A 334 0.10 -5.59 -10.15
C ASP A 334 0.44 -4.64 -11.32
N ASN A 335 1.73 -4.58 -11.72
CA ASN A 335 2.14 -3.82 -12.91
C ASN A 335 1.54 -4.45 -14.17
N ASP A 336 1.69 -5.77 -14.34
CA ASP A 336 1.14 -6.49 -15.48
C ASP A 336 -0.38 -6.33 -15.59
N PHE A 337 -1.09 -6.49 -14.47
CA PHE A 337 -2.54 -6.32 -14.44
C PHE A 337 -2.96 -4.89 -14.81
N ALA A 338 -2.34 -3.87 -14.19
CA ALA A 338 -2.65 -2.47 -14.48
C ALA A 338 -2.38 -2.10 -15.94
N TYR A 339 -1.27 -2.56 -16.52
CA TYR A 339 -0.97 -2.30 -17.93
C TYR A 339 -1.92 -3.03 -18.87
N ARG A 340 -2.28 -4.30 -18.59
CA ARG A 340 -3.28 -5.01 -19.40
C ARG A 340 -4.65 -4.34 -19.31
N MET A 341 -5.03 -3.82 -18.15
CA MET A 341 -6.24 -2.99 -18.01
C MET A 341 -6.16 -1.75 -18.89
N ASP A 342 -5.11 -0.93 -18.76
CA ASP A 342 -4.93 0.32 -19.51
C ASP A 342 -4.91 0.12 -21.03
N PHE A 343 -4.29 -0.97 -21.51
CA PHE A 343 -4.28 -1.29 -22.95
C PHE A 343 -5.63 -1.74 -23.51
N ASN A 344 -6.48 -2.37 -22.70
CA ASN A 344 -7.71 -3.02 -23.18
C ASN A 344 -8.98 -2.31 -22.70
N SER A 345 -8.88 -1.33 -21.81
CA SER A 345 -10.00 -0.70 -21.13
C SER A 345 -9.59 0.64 -20.52
N ALA A 346 -10.56 1.52 -20.30
CA ALA A 346 -10.31 2.77 -19.60
C ALA A 346 -10.04 2.49 -18.11
N PHE A 347 -8.81 2.83 -17.69
CA PHE A 347 -8.29 2.55 -16.37
C PHE A 347 -7.80 3.85 -15.70
N ASP A 348 -8.63 4.37 -14.79
CA ASP A 348 -8.38 5.69 -14.17
C ASP A 348 -7.48 5.59 -12.93
N SER A 349 -6.96 6.72 -12.47
CA SER A 349 -6.31 6.85 -11.16
C SER A 349 -6.84 8.08 -10.43
N TYR A 350 -7.17 7.90 -9.16
CA TYR A 350 -7.67 8.96 -8.28
C TYR A 350 -6.62 9.39 -7.26
N GLU A 351 -6.93 10.34 -6.38
CA GLU A 351 -5.99 10.87 -5.39
C GLU A 351 -6.50 10.67 -3.96
N ASP A 352 -7.26 9.59 -3.71
CA ASP A 352 -7.70 9.25 -2.36
C ASP A 352 -6.48 8.88 -1.49
N VAL A 353 -6.62 9.06 -0.18
CA VAL A 353 -5.64 8.57 0.79
C VAL A 353 -5.83 7.07 0.95
N LEU A 354 -4.81 6.28 0.58
CA LEU A 354 -4.75 4.86 0.88
C LEU A 354 -3.75 4.61 2.02
N LEU A 355 -4.26 4.07 3.13
CA LEU A 355 -3.45 3.68 4.28
C LEU A 355 -3.08 2.20 4.18
N HIS A 356 -1.78 1.95 4.01
CA HIS A 356 -1.22 0.61 3.98
C HIS A 356 -0.50 0.33 5.29
N MET A 357 -1.04 -0.59 6.07
CA MET A 357 -0.58 -0.94 7.41
C MET A 357 0.79 -1.61 7.37
N ALA A 358 1.60 -1.35 8.39
CA ALA A 358 2.91 -1.95 8.54
C ALA A 358 2.80 -3.47 8.66
N HIS A 359 3.67 -4.19 7.97
CA HIS A 359 3.77 -5.64 8.05
C HIS A 359 5.24 -6.08 7.87
N PRO A 360 5.59 -7.35 8.21
CA PRO A 360 6.94 -7.87 8.00
C PRO A 360 7.25 -7.97 6.50
N PRO A 361 8.52 -7.80 6.09
CA PRO A 361 8.91 -7.83 4.68
C PRO A 361 8.40 -9.06 3.94
N ALA A 362 7.98 -8.86 2.69
CA ALA A 362 7.44 -9.91 1.82
C ALA A 362 8.21 -10.03 0.50
N SER A 363 8.75 -8.90 0.02
CA SER A 363 9.53 -8.84 -1.21
C SER A 363 10.98 -9.27 -0.98
N ILE A 364 11.51 -10.01 -1.94
CA ILE A 364 12.91 -10.44 -1.99
C ILE A 364 13.44 -10.03 -3.37
N LEU A 365 14.70 -9.57 -3.44
CA LEU A 365 15.43 -9.40 -4.69
C LEU A 365 16.34 -10.60 -4.92
N GLN A 366 16.56 -10.94 -6.19
CA GLN A 366 17.55 -11.93 -6.60
C GLN A 366 18.97 -11.40 -6.36
N GLU A 367 19.99 -12.27 -6.46
CA GLU A 367 21.40 -11.90 -6.22
C GLU A 367 21.90 -10.80 -7.17
N ASP A 368 21.30 -10.71 -8.37
CA ASP A 368 21.59 -9.68 -9.38
C ASP A 368 20.85 -8.35 -9.14
N GLY A 369 20.02 -8.27 -8.09
CA GLY A 369 19.23 -7.08 -7.75
C GLY A 369 17.86 -7.01 -8.43
N GLU A 370 17.50 -7.99 -9.27
CA GLU A 370 16.22 -8.02 -9.97
C GLU A 370 15.08 -8.59 -9.10
N LEU A 371 13.84 -8.25 -9.47
CA LEU A 371 12.65 -8.86 -8.86
C LEU A 371 12.58 -10.36 -9.21
N VAL A 372 12.02 -11.17 -8.31
CA VAL A 372 11.86 -12.64 -8.50
C VAL A 372 11.16 -12.98 -9.82
N ASN A 373 10.18 -12.16 -10.22
CA ASN A 373 9.38 -12.38 -11.42
C ASN A 373 9.87 -11.62 -12.67
N SER A 374 11.09 -11.06 -12.67
CA SER A 374 11.63 -10.30 -13.82
C SER A 374 11.73 -11.13 -15.11
N HIS A 375 11.80 -12.46 -14.99
CA HIS A 375 11.83 -13.40 -16.09
C HIS A 375 10.46 -13.56 -16.82
N ILE A 376 9.36 -13.07 -16.23
CA ILE A 376 8.02 -13.11 -16.83
C ILE A 376 7.83 -11.85 -17.68
N PRO A 377 7.71 -11.95 -19.01
CA PRO A 377 7.48 -10.76 -19.83
C PRO A 377 6.12 -10.15 -19.52
N GLY A 378 6.08 -8.86 -19.16
CA GLY A 378 4.83 -8.15 -18.94
C GLY A 378 3.91 -8.18 -20.18
N LEU A 379 2.60 -8.12 -19.96
CA LEU A 379 1.56 -8.18 -20.99
C LEU A 379 1.47 -9.51 -21.76
N SER A 380 2.27 -10.51 -21.39
CA SER A 380 2.32 -11.79 -22.11
C SER A 380 1.29 -12.81 -21.63
N TRP A 381 0.43 -12.44 -20.66
CA TRP A 381 -0.56 -13.35 -20.10
C TRP A 381 -1.60 -13.78 -21.14
N ARG A 382 -1.58 -15.07 -21.47
CA ARG A 382 -2.51 -15.74 -22.38
C ARG A 382 -2.72 -17.17 -21.87
N PRO A 383 -3.59 -17.36 -20.86
CA PRO A 383 -3.76 -18.68 -20.26
C PRO A 383 -4.32 -19.67 -21.29
N SER A 384 -3.74 -20.87 -21.34
CA SER A 384 -4.27 -21.99 -22.13
C SER A 384 -5.30 -22.82 -21.37
N GLU A 385 -5.27 -22.73 -20.04
CA GLU A 385 -6.16 -23.41 -19.11
C GLU A 385 -7.06 -22.40 -18.40
N PRO A 386 -8.22 -22.82 -17.85
CA PRO A 386 -9.04 -21.97 -17.00
C PRO A 386 -8.23 -21.38 -15.83
N ILE A 387 -8.39 -20.07 -15.60
CA ILE A 387 -7.82 -19.38 -14.45
C ILE A 387 -8.62 -19.65 -13.18
N GLY A 388 -8.01 -19.47 -12.00
CA GLY A 388 -8.63 -19.54 -10.69
C GLY A 388 -9.13 -20.92 -10.27
N ALA A 389 -8.57 -21.99 -10.83
CA ALA A 389 -8.80 -23.34 -10.32
C ALA A 389 -8.24 -23.46 -8.89
N ILE A 390 -9.10 -23.82 -7.93
CA ILE A 390 -8.79 -23.86 -6.48
C ILE A 390 -7.63 -24.83 -6.17
N ASP A 391 -7.51 -25.90 -6.94
CA ASP A 391 -6.54 -26.98 -6.75
C ASP A 391 -5.32 -26.89 -7.67
N ARG A 392 -5.18 -25.81 -8.45
CA ARG A 392 -4.09 -25.62 -9.44
C ARG A 392 -2.70 -25.92 -8.88
N PHE A 393 -2.46 -25.54 -7.63
CA PHE A 393 -1.16 -25.64 -6.96
C PHE A 393 -1.15 -26.60 -5.76
N ALA A 394 -2.18 -27.45 -5.64
CA ALA A 394 -2.32 -28.35 -4.50
C ALA A 394 -1.16 -29.35 -4.38
N ASP A 395 -0.60 -29.77 -5.51
CA ASP A 395 0.46 -30.78 -5.61
C ASP A 395 1.88 -30.19 -5.64
N GLU A 396 2.02 -28.85 -5.56
CA GLU A 396 3.34 -28.21 -5.47
C GLU A 396 3.97 -28.50 -4.12
N LYS A 397 5.27 -28.88 -4.13
CA LYS A 397 6.04 -29.22 -2.94
C LYS A 397 6.93 -28.09 -2.49
#